data_AF-A0A0F9N3N3-F1
#
_entry.id   AF-A0A0F9N3N3-F1
#
_cell.length_a   1.000
_cell.length_b   1.000
_cell.length_c   1.000
_cell.angle_alpha   90.00
_cell.angle_beta   90.00
_cell.angle_gamma   90.00
#
_symmetry.space_group_name_H-M   'P 1'
#
loop_
_entity.id
_entity.type
_entity.pdbx_description
1 polymer ?
#
loop_
_entity_poly.entity_id
_entity_poly.type
_entity_poly.pdbx_seq_one_letter_code
_entity_poly.pdbx_strand_id
1 'polypeptide(L)' 'MFSLFKKDPTKKLRKLRQQKLEEAMQAQRKGDMRLFASITNEAEALLVEIKQLEQEKV' A
#
# COMPACT_ATOMS: atom_id res chain seq x y z
N MET A 1 -12.10 28.59 -1.99
CA MET A 1 -10.89 28.39 -2.82
C MET A 1 -10.43 26.93 -2.67
N PHE A 2 -10.81 26.04 -3.60
CA PHE A 2 -10.57 24.60 -3.49
C PHE A 2 -9.20 24.19 -4.04
N SER A 3 -8.17 24.16 -3.18
CA SER A 3 -6.86 23.58 -3.52
C SER A 3 -6.86 22.04 -3.51
N LEU A 4 -7.97 21.39 -3.91
CA LEU A 4 -8.17 19.94 -3.87
C LEU A 4 -7.37 19.15 -4.93
N PHE A 5 -6.52 19.80 -5.73
CA PHE A 5 -5.80 19.16 -6.84
C PHE A 5 -4.29 19.03 -6.64
N LYS A 6 -3.78 19.15 -5.41
CA LYS A 6 -2.47 18.53 -5.12
C LYS A 6 -2.69 17.01 -5.08
N LYS A 7 -2.58 16.39 -6.26
CA LYS A 7 -2.64 14.94 -6.43
C LYS A 7 -1.40 14.37 -5.76
N ASP A 8 -1.49 14.04 -4.48
CA ASP A 8 -0.43 13.30 -3.81
C ASP A 8 -0.31 11.92 -4.47
N PRO A 9 0.76 11.65 -5.22
CA PRO A 9 0.90 10.36 -5.92
C PRO A 9 0.94 9.21 -4.91
N THR A 10 1.45 9.49 -3.70
CA THR A 10 1.49 8.59 -2.54
C THR A 10 0.11 8.21 -2.03
N LYS A 11 -0.93 9.06 -2.20
CA LYS A 11 -2.30 8.76 -1.74
C LYS A 11 -2.89 7.55 -2.48
N LYS A 12 -2.60 7.40 -3.76
CA LYS A 12 -3.02 6.21 -4.54
C LYS A 12 -2.30 4.95 -4.07
N LEU A 13 -0.99 5.04 -3.88
CA LEU A 13 -0.18 3.91 -3.40
C LEU A 13 -0.58 3.48 -1.98
N ARG A 14 -0.87 4.43 -1.09
CA ARG A 14 -1.38 4.16 0.26
C ARG A 14 -2.71 3.39 0.23
N LYS A 15 -3.62 3.78 -0.67
CA LYS A 15 -4.89 3.07 -0.88
C LYS A 15 -4.66 1.64 -1.42
N LEU A 16 -3.76 1.48 -2.38
CA LEU A 16 -3.41 0.17 -2.95
C LEU A 16 -2.79 -0.75 -1.89
N ARG A 17 -1.85 -0.23 -1.10
CA ARG A 17 -1.26 -0.97 0.04
C ARG A 17 -2.34 -1.41 1.02
N GLN A 18 -3.30 -0.55 1.33
CA GLN A 18 -4.39 -0.88 2.26
C GLN A 18 -5.26 -2.02 1.71
N GLN A 19 -5.58 -2.01 0.42
CA GLN A 19 -6.28 -3.12 -0.24
C GLN A 19 -5.47 -4.43 -0.16
N LYS A 20 -4.16 -4.38 -0.39
CA LYS A 20 -3.28 -5.54 -0.24
C LYS A 20 -3.28 -6.07 1.20
N LEU A 21 -3.24 -5.20 2.20
CA LEU A 21 -3.33 -5.63 3.60
C LEU A 21 -4.68 -6.28 3.91
N GLU A 22 -5.79 -5.79 3.36
CA GLU A 22 -7.10 -6.43 3.49
C GLU A 22 -7.11 -7.82 2.84
N GLU A 23 -6.56 -7.96 1.64
CA GLU A 23 -6.41 -9.26 0.95
C GLU A 23 -5.52 -10.23 1.77
N ALA A 24 -4.40 -9.74 2.34
CA ALA A 24 -3.54 -10.52 3.21
C ALA A 24 -4.30 -10.99 4.46
N MET A 25 -5.08 -10.12 5.10
CA MET A 25 -5.90 -10.49 6.25
C MET A 25 -6.94 -11.56 5.89
N GLN A 26 -7.52 -11.50 4.68
CA GLN A 26 -8.43 -12.54 4.20
C GLN A 26 -7.69 -13.86 3.93
N ALA A 27 -6.50 -13.81 3.33
CA ALA A 27 -5.66 -14.99 3.09
C ALA A 27 -5.24 -15.66 4.42
N GLN A 28 -4.84 -14.86 5.42
CA GLN A 28 -4.52 -15.34 6.76
C GLN A 28 -5.73 -16.02 7.42
N ARG A 29 -6.92 -15.39 7.35
CA ARG A 29 -8.16 -15.98 7.88
C ARG A 29 -8.55 -17.28 7.19
N LYS A 30 -8.25 -17.42 5.90
CA LYS A 30 -8.45 -18.65 5.14
C LYS A 30 -7.38 -19.71 5.40
N GLY A 31 -6.32 -19.37 6.14
CA GLY A 31 -5.19 -20.26 6.42
C GLY A 31 -4.19 -20.39 5.26
N ASP A 32 -4.28 -19.54 4.24
CA ASP A 32 -3.35 -19.56 3.11
C ASP A 32 -2.11 -18.72 3.41
N MET A 33 -1.14 -19.35 4.08
CA MET A 33 0.11 -18.69 4.49
C MET A 33 0.99 -18.28 3.32
N ARG A 34 0.95 -19.03 2.20
CA ARG A 34 1.76 -18.70 1.01
C ARG A 34 1.25 -17.43 0.36
N LEU A 35 -0.07 -17.35 0.18
CA LEU A 35 -0.72 -16.16 -0.35
C LEU A 35 -0.59 -14.97 0.60
N PHE A 36 -0.71 -15.20 1.91
CA PHE A 36 -0.45 -14.17 2.91
C PHE A 36 0.97 -13.60 2.77
N ALA A 37 1.99 -14.46 2.70
CA ALA A 37 3.38 -14.01 2.55
C ALA A 37 3.59 -13.22 1.25
N SER A 38 3.05 -13.68 0.11
CA SER A 38 3.19 -12.95 -1.16
C SER A 38 2.53 -11.58 -1.12
N ILE A 39 1.29 -11.49 -0.63
CA ILE A 39 0.55 -10.23 -0.58
C ILE A 39 1.19 -9.27 0.44
N THR A 40 1.72 -9.78 1.54
CA THR A 40 2.39 -8.96 2.55
C THR A 40 3.69 -8.37 1.99
N ASN A 41 4.46 -9.15 1.24
CA ASN A 41 5.65 -8.65 0.53
C ASN A 41 5.29 -7.56 -0.50
N GLU A 42 4.20 -7.72 -1.24
CA GLU A 42 3.70 -6.68 -2.16
C GLU A 42 3.30 -5.40 -1.40
N ALA A 43 2.62 -5.53 -0.27
CA ALA A 43 2.24 -4.40 0.57
C ALA A 43 3.46 -3.66 1.16
N GLU A 44 4.52 -4.38 1.49
CA GLU A 44 5.80 -3.81 1.95
C GLU A 44 6.53 -3.07 0.83
N ALA A 45 6.61 -3.65 -0.36
CA ALA A 45 7.20 -2.98 -1.53
C ALA A 45 6.51 -1.63 -1.81
N LEU A 46 5.18 -1.59 -1.75
CA LEU A 46 4.41 -0.35 -1.89
C LEU A 46 4.75 0.69 -0.81
N LEU A 47 5.05 0.27 0.42
CA LEU A 47 5.44 1.20 1.48
C LEU A 47 6.83 1.77 1.26
N VAL A 48 7.76 0.97 0.73
CA VAL A 48 9.08 1.47 0.33
C VAL A 48 8.94 2.53 -0.75
N GLU A 49 8.12 2.28 -1.77
CA GLU A 49 7.85 3.25 -2.84
C GLU A 49 7.17 4.53 -2.31
N ILE A 50 6.21 4.40 -1.39
CA ILE A 50 5.59 5.56 -0.71
C ILE A 50 6.65 6.38 0.04
N LYS A 51 7.53 5.73 0.80
CA LYS A 51 8.59 6.41 1.57
C LYS A 51 9.56 7.14 0.65
N GLN A 52 9.95 6.53 -0.47
CA GLN A 52 10.83 7.15 -1.46
C GLN A 52 10.20 8.41 -2.04
N LEU A 53 8.94 8.32 -2.47
CA LEU A 53 8.19 9.47 -3.02
C LEU A 53 7.92 10.56 -1.97
N GLU A 54 7.82 10.21 -0.69
CA GLU A 54 7.69 11.17 0.41
C GLU A 54 9.01 11.86 0.71
N GLN A 55 10.13 11.15 0.63
CA GLN A 55 11.46 11.72 0.79
C GLN A 55 11.85 12.63 -0.39
N GLU A 56 11.47 12.28 -1.62
CA GLU A 56 11.74 13.09 -2.82
C GLU A 56 10.93 14.40 -2.86
N LYS A 57 9.85 14.48 -2.06
CA LYS A 57 9.02 15.68 -1.91
C LYS A 57 9.51 16.66 -0.84
N VAL A 58 10.52 16.29 -0.04
CA VAL A 58 11.15 17.13 0.99
C VAL A 58 12.31 17.89 0.39
#